data_AF-A0A7Z0SSJ3-F1
#
_entry.id   AF-A0A7Z0SSJ3-F1
#
_cell.length_a   1.000
_cell.length_b   1.000
_cell.length_c   1.000
_cell.angle_alpha   90.00
_cell.angle_beta   90.00
_cell.angle_gamma   90.00
#
_symmetry.space_group_name_H-M   'P 1'
#
loop_
_entity.id
_entity.type
_entity.pdbx_description
1 polymer ?
#
loop_
_entity_poly.entity_id
_entity_poly.type
_entity_poly.pdbx_seq_one_letter_code
_entity_poly.pdbx_strand_id
1 'polypeptide(L)'
;MNNTEEHVEETIEEHEGLIKTPKQLIVTVILAFIVPVVVILLLVNLVSTSSQLGAGSDAQTDESIASRIKPVAGFHLVDANAPKVVKTGQQVYESTCTACHAAGVAGAPKMGDKNAWAPYIAKGYEELVQKAIHGVGAMPPKGGNPSLSDFEVERAVVYIANQSGASFDEPKEPAGDGQQAAADGKPAAAQAAAAPAAPAQAAAPAQAAAPAPAPAAEAPAAAAPAAPAAESASIDPAGEQLYKTVCFACHTTGVANAPKLGDKGAWAPLIAQGMDAMMAIAINGKGAMPPRGGSQASDAEIKAAVEYMVHAAK
;
A
#
# COMPACT_ATOMS: atom_id res chain seq x y z
N MET A 1 -1.07 67.98 -102.58
CA MET A 1 -1.43 66.73 -101.88
C MET A 1 -0.28 66.41 -100.93
N ASN A 2 -0.39 66.82 -99.67
CA ASN A 2 0.54 66.43 -98.61
C ASN A 2 -0.26 65.61 -97.60
N ASN A 3 0.03 64.32 -97.50
CA ASN A 3 -0.32 63.54 -96.32
C ASN A 3 1.00 63.04 -95.74
N THR A 4 1.35 63.64 -94.60
CA THR A 4 2.42 63.24 -93.70
C THR A 4 1.93 62.03 -92.93
N GLU A 5 2.48 60.85 -93.20
CA GLU A 5 2.38 59.72 -92.28
C GLU A 5 3.52 59.84 -91.28
N GLU A 6 3.17 60.35 -90.11
CA GLU A 6 4.02 60.46 -88.93
C GLU A 6 4.25 59.04 -88.39
N HIS A 7 5.37 58.42 -88.74
CA HIS A 7 5.85 57.22 -88.07
C HIS A 7 6.28 57.60 -86.65
N VAL A 8 5.37 57.46 -85.70
CA VAL A 8 5.68 57.38 -84.27
C VAL A 8 6.36 56.02 -84.06
N GLU A 9 7.67 55.96 -84.31
CA GLU A 9 8.52 54.93 -83.71
C GLU A 9 8.56 55.20 -82.21
N GLU A 10 7.66 54.53 -81.50
CA GLU A 10 7.71 54.38 -80.06
C GLU A 10 9.11 53.83 -79.72
N THR A 11 9.98 54.68 -79.19
CA THR A 11 11.25 54.27 -78.58
C THR A 11 10.93 53.25 -77.50
N ILE A 12 11.03 51.98 -77.84
CA ILE A 12 11.15 50.90 -76.87
C ILE A 12 12.52 51.13 -76.23
N GLU A 13 12.54 51.85 -75.10
CA GLU A 13 13.69 51.83 -74.21
C GLU A 13 13.93 50.38 -73.82
N GLU A 14 14.89 49.73 -74.48
CA GLU A 14 15.34 48.40 -74.10
C GLU A 14 15.93 48.51 -72.69
N HIS A 15 15.14 48.10 -71.70
CA HIS A 15 15.60 47.92 -70.34
C HIS A 15 16.79 46.95 -70.35
N GLU A 16 18.02 47.48 -70.23
CA GLU A 16 19.21 46.65 -70.03
C GLU A 16 18.97 45.77 -68.80
N GLY A 17 18.69 44.48 -69.04
CA GLY A 17 18.50 43.51 -67.98
C GLY A 17 19.75 43.36 -67.12
N LEU A 18 19.56 43.02 -65.84
CA LEU A 18 20.61 42.83 -64.84
C LEU A 18 21.66 41.74 -65.19
N ILE A 19 21.47 41.03 -66.31
CA ILE A 19 22.30 39.91 -66.77
C ILE A 19 23.04 40.34 -68.04
N LYS A 20 24.32 40.71 -67.91
CA LYS A 20 25.13 41.28 -69.01
C LYS A 20 26.01 40.26 -69.74
N THR A 21 26.12 39.04 -69.22
CA THR A 21 26.92 37.99 -69.85
C THR A 21 26.18 36.64 -69.88
N PRO A 22 26.41 35.80 -70.91
CA PRO A 22 25.84 34.45 -70.98
C PRO A 22 26.21 33.60 -69.75
N LYS A 23 27.39 33.84 -69.17
CA LYS A 23 27.83 33.20 -67.93
C LYS A 23 27.00 33.64 -66.73
N GLN A 24 26.66 34.93 -66.60
CA GLN A 24 25.74 35.39 -65.56
C GLN A 24 24.34 34.80 -65.75
N LEU A 25 23.86 34.64 -66.97
CA LEU A 25 22.54 34.04 -67.23
C LEU A 25 22.49 32.60 -66.71
N ILE A 26 23.50 31.79 -67.05
CA ILE A 26 23.60 30.40 -66.61
C ILE A 26 23.68 30.30 -65.07
N VAL A 27 24.50 31.14 -64.43
CA VAL A 27 24.64 31.14 -62.96
C VAL A 27 23.33 31.56 -62.28
N THR A 28 22.67 32.61 -62.76
CA THR A 28 21.39 33.07 -62.20
C THR A 28 20.29 32.01 -62.35
N VAL A 29 20.20 31.35 -63.50
CA VAL A 29 19.24 30.25 -63.71
C VAL A 29 19.53 29.08 -62.77
N ILE A 30 20.79 28.65 -62.65
CA ILE A 30 21.17 27.55 -61.76
C ILE A 30 20.83 27.89 -60.29
N LEU A 31 21.19 29.08 -59.82
CA LEU A 31 20.88 29.51 -58.45
C LEU A 31 19.37 29.66 -58.21
N ALA A 32 18.60 30.09 -59.20
CA ALA A 32 17.14 30.19 -59.10
C ALA A 32 16.45 28.84 -58.90
N PHE A 33 17.07 27.73 -59.30
CA PHE A 33 16.57 26.37 -59.00
C PHE A 33 17.19 25.77 -57.73
N ILE A 34 18.49 25.96 -57.51
CA ILE A 34 19.18 25.35 -56.37
C ILE A 34 18.76 26.00 -55.04
N VAL A 35 18.67 27.33 -54.98
CA VAL A 35 18.35 28.03 -53.72
C VAL A 35 16.97 27.65 -53.20
N PRO A 36 15.88 27.64 -54.00
CA PRO A 36 14.58 27.18 -53.53
C PRO A 36 14.59 25.70 -53.10
N VAL A 37 15.29 24.82 -53.83
CA VAL A 37 15.39 23.40 -53.45
C VAL A 37 16.09 23.24 -52.10
N VAL A 38 17.22 23.93 -51.89
CA VAL A 38 17.94 23.90 -50.60
C VAL A 38 17.08 24.49 -49.48
N VAL A 39 16.36 25.59 -49.72
CA VAL A 39 15.44 26.17 -48.75
C VAL A 39 14.31 25.20 -48.41
N ILE A 40 13.72 24.53 -49.41
CA ILE A 40 12.68 23.52 -49.18
C ILE A 40 13.25 22.35 -48.36
N LEU A 41 14.44 21.84 -48.68
CA LEU A 41 15.08 20.78 -47.90
C LEU A 41 15.38 21.20 -46.46
N LEU A 42 15.85 22.44 -46.25
CA LEU A 42 16.07 22.99 -44.93
C LEU A 42 14.76 23.17 -44.15
N LEU A 43 13.68 23.60 -44.82
CA LEU A 43 12.36 23.73 -44.21
C LEU A 43 11.76 22.37 -43.86
N VAL A 44 11.90 21.36 -44.73
CA VAL A 44 11.49 19.98 -44.42
C VAL A 44 12.27 19.46 -43.22
N ASN A 45 13.60 19.62 -43.19
CA ASN A 45 14.41 19.21 -42.06
C ASN A 45 14.00 19.96 -40.77
N LEU A 46 13.76 21.26 -40.85
CA LEU A 46 13.32 22.08 -39.71
C LEU A 46 11.95 21.63 -39.18
N VAL A 47 10.99 21.33 -40.05
CA VAL A 47 9.65 20.87 -39.67
C VAL A 47 9.68 19.43 -39.14
N SER A 48 10.53 18.57 -39.69
CA SER A 48 10.70 17.19 -39.22
C SER A 48 11.48 17.09 -37.90
N THR A 49 12.37 18.05 -37.60
CA THR A 49 13.15 18.08 -36.35
C THR A 49 12.50 18.94 -35.26
N SER A 50 11.56 19.82 -35.60
CA SER A 50 10.75 20.52 -34.62
C SER A 50 9.74 19.55 -34.01
N SER A 51 9.94 19.18 -32.74
CA SER A 51 9.01 18.35 -31.97
C SER A 51 7.60 18.94 -32.06
N GLN A 52 6.65 18.14 -32.57
CA GLN A 52 5.23 18.51 -32.57
C GLN A 52 4.80 18.64 -31.10
N LEU A 53 4.31 19.80 -30.65
CA LEU A 53 3.60 19.89 -29.36
C LEU A 53 2.10 19.82 -29.64
N GLY A 54 1.49 18.68 -29.37
CA GLY A 54 0.08 18.40 -29.62
C GLY A 54 -0.28 16.92 -29.48
N ALA A 55 -1.53 16.55 -29.72
CA ALA A 55 -1.94 15.15 -29.77
C ALA A 55 -1.18 14.44 -30.91
N GLY A 56 -0.46 13.36 -30.60
CA GLY A 56 0.51 12.72 -31.51
C GLY A 56 1.96 13.19 -31.38
N SER A 57 2.28 14.00 -30.35
CA SER A 57 3.64 14.41 -30.02
C SER A 57 4.50 13.31 -29.39
N ASP A 58 5.82 13.49 -29.42
CA ASP A 58 6.81 12.65 -28.71
C ASP A 58 6.54 12.51 -27.21
N ALA A 59 5.67 13.36 -26.64
CA ALA A 59 5.26 13.31 -25.25
C ALA A 59 4.30 12.15 -24.92
N GLN A 60 3.65 11.53 -25.93
CA GLN A 60 2.74 10.39 -25.78
C GLN A 60 3.27 9.12 -26.45
N THR A 61 4.54 9.08 -26.86
CA THR A 61 5.14 7.83 -27.35
C THR A 61 5.25 6.83 -26.20
N ASP A 62 5.11 5.54 -26.53
CA ASP A 62 5.25 4.45 -25.55
C ASP A 62 6.59 4.54 -24.80
N GLU A 63 7.63 5.04 -25.45
CA GLU A 63 8.96 5.23 -24.87
C GLU A 63 9.00 6.38 -23.84
N SER A 64 8.37 7.52 -24.13
CA SER A 64 8.21 8.63 -23.18
C SER A 64 7.32 8.27 -22.00
N ILE A 65 6.28 7.47 -22.23
CA ILE A 65 5.41 6.93 -21.19
C ILE A 65 6.20 5.96 -20.32
N ALA A 66 6.92 5.00 -20.92
CA ALA A 66 7.75 4.03 -20.20
C ALA A 66 8.82 4.72 -19.34
N SER A 67 9.47 5.77 -19.83
CA SER A 67 10.47 6.51 -19.06
C SER A 67 9.90 7.26 -17.86
N ARG A 68 8.63 7.69 -17.93
CA ARG A 68 7.92 8.36 -16.82
C ARG A 68 7.40 7.37 -15.78
N ILE A 69 7.01 6.16 -16.21
CA ILE A 69 6.56 5.10 -15.31
C ILE A 69 7.76 4.40 -14.67
N LYS A 70 8.94 4.36 -15.30
CA LYS A 70 10.16 3.70 -14.80
C LYS A 70 10.50 3.91 -13.30
N PRO A 71 10.42 5.12 -12.71
CA PRO A 71 10.68 5.33 -11.28
C PRO A 71 9.65 4.69 -10.34
N VAL A 72 8.45 4.36 -10.84
CA VAL A 72 7.33 3.77 -10.05
C VAL A 72 6.91 2.37 -10.55
N ALA A 73 7.40 1.94 -11.71
CA ALA A 73 7.18 0.62 -12.31
C ALA A 73 8.03 -0.49 -11.67
N GLY A 74 8.84 -0.16 -10.66
CA GLY A 74 9.55 -1.14 -9.88
C GLY A 74 8.57 -1.86 -8.97
N PHE A 75 8.20 -3.09 -9.33
CA PHE A 75 7.58 -4.02 -8.38
C PHE A 75 8.68 -4.85 -7.74
N HIS A 76 8.73 -4.84 -6.40
CA HIS A 76 9.51 -5.80 -5.66
C HIS A 76 8.61 -7.03 -5.46
N LEU A 77 8.93 -8.13 -6.13
CA LEU A 77 8.35 -9.43 -5.78
C LEU A 77 8.91 -9.80 -4.41
N VAL A 78 8.11 -9.56 -3.38
CA VAL A 78 8.39 -10.07 -2.04
C VAL A 78 8.01 -11.54 -2.06
N ASP A 79 9.02 -12.41 -2.13
CA ASP A 79 8.83 -13.83 -1.87
C ASP A 79 8.36 -13.97 -0.42
N ALA A 80 7.16 -14.55 -0.25
CA ALA A 80 6.55 -14.77 1.07
C ALA A 80 7.43 -15.66 1.98
N ASN A 81 8.39 -16.40 1.41
CA ASN A 81 9.32 -17.26 2.12
C ASN A 81 10.74 -16.70 2.19
N ALA A 82 11.03 -15.54 1.59
CA ALA A 82 12.34 -14.91 1.75
C ALA A 82 12.51 -14.38 3.18
N PRO A 83 13.71 -14.51 3.78
CA PRO A 83 13.98 -13.93 5.08
C PRO A 83 13.69 -12.43 5.02
N LYS A 84 12.71 -11.96 5.80
CA LYS A 84 12.49 -10.52 5.95
C LYS A 84 13.79 -9.93 6.49
N VAL A 85 14.45 -9.10 5.69
CA VAL A 85 15.55 -8.27 6.19
C VAL A 85 14.91 -7.22 7.08
N VAL A 86 14.88 -7.51 8.37
CA VAL A 86 14.17 -6.73 9.37
C VAL A 86 14.90 -5.39 9.54
N LYS A 87 14.24 -4.25 9.29
CA LYS A 87 14.88 -2.92 9.31
C LYS A 87 15.24 -2.47 10.72
N THR A 88 16.47 -2.00 10.91
CA THR A 88 16.92 -1.43 12.19
C THR A 88 16.02 -0.26 12.65
N GLY A 89 16.01 0.02 13.96
CA GLY A 89 15.23 1.13 14.50
C GLY A 89 15.56 2.49 13.87
N GLN A 90 16.84 2.72 13.53
CA GLN A 90 17.26 3.91 12.81
C GLN A 90 16.66 3.97 11.39
N GLN A 91 16.71 2.88 10.62
CA GLN A 91 16.16 2.83 9.26
C GLN A 91 14.64 3.06 9.25
N VAL A 92 13.94 2.51 10.23
CA VAL A 92 12.49 2.73 10.39
C VAL A 92 12.22 4.19 10.75
N TYR A 93 12.99 4.76 11.68
CA TYR A 93 12.87 6.18 12.02
C TYR A 93 13.07 7.07 10.80
N GLU A 94 14.16 6.87 10.05
CA GLU A 94 14.52 7.68 8.89
C GLU A 94 13.44 7.64 7.80
N SER A 95 12.91 6.45 7.52
CA SER A 95 11.94 6.24 6.43
C SER A 95 10.51 6.63 6.78
N THR A 96 10.13 6.61 8.06
CA THR A 96 8.72 6.74 8.48
C THR A 96 8.50 7.82 9.53
N CYS A 97 9.31 7.83 10.59
CA CYS A 97 9.00 8.64 11.78
C CYS A 97 9.56 10.07 11.72
N THR A 98 10.63 10.31 10.94
CA THR A 98 11.26 11.64 10.77
C THR A 98 10.28 12.72 10.32
N ALA A 99 9.31 12.35 9.48
CA ALA A 99 8.30 13.26 8.93
C ALA A 99 7.60 14.08 10.03
N CYS A 100 7.41 13.51 11.22
CA CYS A 100 6.80 14.20 12.35
C CYS A 100 7.76 14.43 13.52
N HIS A 101 8.57 13.44 13.89
CA HIS A 101 9.38 13.48 15.11
C HIS A 101 10.73 14.20 14.97
N ALA A 102 11.16 14.59 13.76
CA ALA A 102 12.36 15.40 13.60
C ALA A 102 12.10 16.87 13.98
N ALA A 103 11.01 17.45 13.44
CA ALA A 103 10.63 18.85 13.66
C ALA A 103 9.51 19.02 14.71
N GLY A 104 8.91 17.93 15.20
CA GLY A 104 7.81 17.96 16.15
C GLY A 104 6.49 18.41 15.53
N VAL A 105 6.21 17.94 14.31
CA VAL A 105 4.98 18.27 13.56
C VAL A 105 3.76 17.80 14.35
N ALA A 106 2.68 18.59 14.32
CA ALA A 106 1.43 18.32 15.03
C ALA A 106 1.61 18.09 16.55
N GLY A 107 2.66 18.67 17.15
CA GLY A 107 2.96 18.51 18.58
C GLY A 107 3.67 17.20 18.92
N ALA A 108 4.19 16.47 17.93
CA ALA A 108 5.00 15.29 18.18
C ALA A 108 6.25 15.65 19.02
N PRO A 109 6.62 14.85 20.03
CA PRO A 109 7.86 15.08 20.77
C PRO A 109 9.06 14.86 19.84
N LYS A 110 9.95 15.86 19.80
CA LYS A 110 11.14 15.84 18.94
C LYS A 110 12.14 14.82 19.44
N MET A 111 12.68 13.98 18.56
CA MET A 111 13.80 13.12 18.94
C MET A 111 14.95 13.97 19.50
N GLY A 112 15.52 13.55 20.62
CA GLY A 112 16.62 14.26 21.30
C GLY A 112 16.14 15.26 22.35
N ASP A 113 14.86 15.61 22.38
CA ASP A 113 14.31 16.49 23.40
C ASP A 113 14.00 15.71 24.70
N LYS A 114 15.00 15.62 25.57
CA LYS A 114 14.88 14.86 26.82
C LYS A 114 13.75 15.35 27.72
N ASN A 115 13.44 16.65 27.70
CA ASN A 115 12.39 17.22 28.54
C ASN A 115 11.01 16.85 28.01
N ALA A 116 10.82 16.90 26.69
CA ALA A 116 9.59 16.46 26.05
C ALA A 116 9.37 14.94 26.22
N TRP A 117 10.45 14.14 26.20
CA TRP A 117 10.36 12.68 26.28
C TRP A 117 10.29 12.10 27.70
N ALA A 118 10.82 12.79 28.71
CA ALA A 118 10.80 12.35 30.11
C ALA A 118 9.44 11.83 30.62
N PRO A 119 8.29 12.52 30.42
CA PRO A 119 7.00 12.03 30.91
C PRO A 119 6.49 10.80 30.16
N TYR A 120 6.98 10.53 28.95
CA TYR A 120 6.60 9.33 28.20
C TYR A 120 7.52 8.15 28.54
N ILE A 121 8.83 8.41 28.69
CA ILE A 121 9.81 7.42 29.14
C ILE A 121 9.46 6.92 30.55
N ALA A 122 9.01 7.82 31.44
CA ALA A 122 8.61 7.47 32.80
C ALA A 122 7.42 6.51 32.87
N LYS A 123 6.61 6.42 31.81
CA LYS A 123 5.50 5.47 31.72
C LYS A 123 5.94 4.05 31.35
N GLY A 124 7.18 3.90 30.89
CA GLY A 124 7.76 2.62 30.53
C GLY A 124 7.79 2.37 29.03
N TYR A 125 8.56 1.35 28.67
CA TYR A 125 8.81 0.94 27.30
C TYR A 125 7.54 0.42 26.62
N GLU A 126 6.77 -0.41 27.33
CA GLU A 126 5.59 -1.09 26.83
C GLU A 126 4.50 -0.11 26.42
N GLU A 127 4.24 0.93 27.23
CA GLU A 127 3.23 1.94 26.90
C GLU A 127 3.64 2.77 25.67
N LEU A 128 4.94 3.08 25.52
CA LEU A 128 5.47 3.77 24.35
C LEU A 128 5.30 2.95 23.08
N VAL A 129 5.63 1.66 23.14
CA VAL A 129 5.46 0.71 22.02
C VAL A 129 3.99 0.59 21.63
N GLN A 130 3.10 0.38 22.60
CA GLN A 130 1.67 0.24 22.34
C GLN A 130 1.09 1.48 21.65
N LYS A 131 1.48 2.68 22.07
CA LYS A 131 1.09 3.92 21.40
C LYS A 131 1.67 4.06 20.00
N ALA A 132 2.89 3.59 19.78
CA ALA A 132 3.50 3.61 18.45
C ALA A 132 2.81 2.62 17.50
N ILE A 133 2.43 1.43 17.98
CA ILE A 133 1.74 0.41 17.18
C ILE A 133 0.29 0.83 16.88
N HIS A 134 -0.46 1.26 17.90
CA HIS A 134 -1.89 1.57 17.77
C HIS A 134 -2.20 3.03 17.43
N GLY A 135 -1.20 3.91 17.48
CA GLY A 135 -1.38 5.34 17.31
C GLY A 135 -1.87 6.04 18.57
N VAL A 136 -1.67 7.36 18.63
CA VAL A 136 -2.13 8.22 19.73
C VAL A 136 -2.34 9.65 19.25
N GLY A 137 -3.53 10.19 19.44
CA GLY A 137 -3.86 11.55 19.01
C GLY A 137 -3.66 11.73 17.50
N ALA A 138 -2.75 12.63 17.10
CA ALA A 138 -2.40 12.88 15.71
C ALA A 138 -1.38 11.88 15.12
N MET A 139 -0.82 10.98 15.94
CA MET A 139 0.11 9.95 15.50
C MET A 139 -0.66 8.72 14.97
N PRO A 140 -0.58 8.39 13.67
CA PRO A 140 -1.24 7.21 13.11
C PRO A 140 -0.59 5.90 13.60
N PRO A 141 -1.33 4.77 13.55
CA PRO A 141 -0.79 3.43 13.84
C PRO A 141 0.49 3.16 13.04
N LYS A 142 1.52 2.61 13.69
CA LYS A 142 2.85 2.31 13.10
C LYS A 142 3.49 3.50 12.39
N GLY A 143 3.22 4.73 12.84
CA GLY A 143 3.71 5.95 12.18
C GLY A 143 3.14 6.16 10.78
N GLY A 144 2.01 5.51 10.44
CA GLY A 144 1.35 5.61 9.15
C GLY A 144 1.89 4.64 8.10
N ASN A 145 2.79 3.72 8.50
CA ASN A 145 3.35 2.72 7.61
C ASN A 145 2.86 1.31 8.01
N PRO A 146 1.76 0.81 7.40
CA PRO A 146 1.20 -0.49 7.75
C PRO A 146 2.10 -1.66 7.35
N SER A 147 3.11 -1.45 6.51
CA SER A 147 4.05 -2.48 6.08
C SER A 147 5.11 -2.83 7.13
N LEU A 148 5.27 -2.01 8.18
CA LEU A 148 6.21 -2.29 9.27
C LEU A 148 5.68 -3.43 10.15
N SER A 149 6.57 -4.36 10.53
CA SER A 149 6.26 -5.30 11.60
C SER A 149 6.25 -4.61 12.97
N ASP A 150 5.57 -5.20 13.94
CA ASP A 150 5.52 -4.66 15.30
C ASP A 150 6.93 -4.60 15.90
N PHE A 151 7.76 -5.60 15.60
CA PHE A 151 9.18 -5.63 15.98
C PHE A 151 10.01 -4.49 15.35
N GLU A 152 9.75 -4.12 14.09
CA GLU A 152 10.40 -2.96 13.47
C GLU A 152 10.00 -1.64 14.14
N VAL A 153 8.73 -1.52 14.53
CA VAL A 153 8.22 -0.37 15.29
C VAL A 153 8.84 -0.31 16.68
N GLU A 154 8.93 -1.43 17.39
CA GLU A 154 9.58 -1.54 18.69
C GLU A 154 11.04 -1.06 18.66
N ARG A 155 11.83 -1.53 17.68
CA ARG A 155 13.21 -1.05 17.50
C ARG A 155 13.28 0.44 17.21
N ALA A 156 12.33 0.98 16.44
CA ALA A 156 12.26 2.42 16.20
C ALA A 156 11.97 3.20 17.49
N VAL A 157 11.07 2.68 18.34
CA VAL A 157 10.78 3.28 19.65
C VAL A 157 12.01 3.27 20.55
N VAL A 158 12.75 2.16 20.63
CA VAL A 158 14.02 2.10 21.37
C VAL A 158 15.00 3.14 20.85
N TYR A 159 15.18 3.23 19.53
CA TYR A 159 16.09 4.20 18.92
C TYR A 159 15.71 5.64 19.27
N ILE A 160 14.45 6.03 19.09
CA ILE A 160 13.99 7.39 19.38
C ILE A 160 14.07 7.71 20.87
N ALA A 161 13.64 6.78 21.74
CA ALA A 161 13.63 6.99 23.17
C ALA A 161 15.06 7.09 23.73
N ASN A 162 15.98 6.23 23.28
CA ASN A 162 17.38 6.25 23.73
C ASN A 162 18.09 7.54 23.30
N GLN A 163 17.85 8.00 22.07
CA GLN A 163 18.34 9.31 21.63
C GLN A 163 17.72 10.47 22.43
N SER A 164 16.57 10.23 23.05
CA SER A 164 15.83 11.22 23.86
C SER A 164 16.01 11.02 25.38
N GLY A 165 17.02 10.25 25.81
CA GLY A 165 17.39 10.13 27.23
C GLY A 165 16.89 8.87 27.94
N ALA A 166 16.31 7.91 27.24
CA ALA A 166 16.08 6.56 27.77
C ALA A 166 17.34 5.69 27.66
N SER A 167 17.25 4.47 28.19
CA SER A 167 18.26 3.41 28.01
C SER A 167 17.56 2.06 27.94
N PHE A 168 16.61 1.94 27.02
CA PHE A 168 15.91 0.70 26.74
C PHE A 168 16.82 -0.27 25.98
N ASP A 169 16.75 -1.54 26.33
CA ASP A 169 17.40 -2.62 25.60
C ASP A 169 16.72 -2.83 24.25
N GLU A 170 17.51 -3.22 23.24
CA GLU A 170 16.94 -3.59 21.96
C GLU A 170 16.12 -4.88 22.10
N PRO A 171 14.86 -4.92 21.62
CA PRO A 171 14.04 -6.12 21.68
C PRO A 171 14.74 -7.27 20.94
N LYS A 172 14.66 -8.48 21.51
CA LYS A 172 15.20 -9.66 20.84
C LYS A 172 14.37 -9.93 19.59
N GLU A 173 15.05 -10.19 18.49
CA GLU A 173 14.39 -10.61 17.25
C GLU A 173 13.52 -11.84 17.53
N PRO A 174 12.23 -11.82 17.14
CA PRO A 174 11.41 -13.01 17.22
C PRO A 174 12.11 -14.10 16.41
N ALA A 175 12.34 -15.26 17.02
CA ALA A 175 12.73 -16.43 16.24
C ALA A 175 11.65 -16.60 15.17
N GLY A 176 12.04 -16.48 13.89
CA GLY A 176 11.11 -16.35 12.78
C GLY A 176 9.99 -17.39 12.85
N ASP A 177 8.82 -17.02 12.31
CA ASP A 177 7.57 -17.78 12.31
C ASP A 177 7.63 -19.07 11.46
N GLY A 178 8.76 -19.79 11.48
CA GLY A 178 9.02 -21.08 10.84
C GLY A 178 9.48 -22.17 11.82
N GLN A 179 9.51 -21.91 13.14
CA GLN A 179 9.93 -22.94 14.11
C GLN A 179 9.01 -23.04 15.34
N GLN A 180 7.70 -23.02 15.15
CA GLN A 180 6.74 -23.52 16.16
C GLN A 180 6.07 -24.81 15.67
N ALA A 181 6.88 -25.81 15.32
CA ALA A 181 6.44 -27.19 15.14
C ALA A 181 7.65 -28.13 15.21
N ALA A 182 8.11 -28.43 16.42
CA ALA A 182 8.74 -29.70 16.83
C ALA A 182 9.56 -29.47 18.11
N ALA A 183 8.97 -29.70 19.28
CA ALA A 183 9.67 -30.25 20.44
C ALA A 183 8.70 -30.63 21.57
N ASP A 184 7.67 -31.42 21.28
CA ASP A 184 7.20 -32.41 22.25
C ASP A 184 8.16 -33.60 22.15
N GLY A 185 9.16 -33.63 23.03
CA GLY A 185 10.20 -34.65 22.98
C GLY A 185 11.26 -34.47 24.05
N LYS A 186 10.88 -34.65 25.32
CA LYS A 186 11.83 -34.82 26.42
C LYS A 186 12.60 -36.15 26.24
N PRO A 187 13.89 -36.19 26.60
CA PRO A 187 14.27 -37.07 27.71
C PRO A 187 15.03 -36.35 28.82
N ALA A 188 14.94 -36.95 29.99
CA ALA A 188 15.38 -36.46 31.29
C ALA A 188 16.86 -36.73 31.61
N ALA A 189 17.27 -36.16 32.75
CA ALA A 189 18.41 -36.49 33.64
C ALA A 189 19.71 -35.70 33.36
N ALA A 190 20.48 -35.18 34.32
CA ALA A 190 20.51 -35.29 35.79
C ALA A 190 21.21 -34.01 36.35
N GLN A 191 20.66 -33.34 37.39
CA GLN A 191 21.13 -33.27 38.81
C GLN A 191 22.59 -32.82 39.01
N ALA A 192 22.92 -31.87 39.88
CA ALA A 192 22.80 -31.82 41.34
C ALA A 192 23.36 -30.45 41.83
N ALA A 193 23.21 -29.87 43.04
CA ALA A 193 22.61 -30.16 44.34
C ALA A 193 22.54 -28.81 45.11
N ALA A 194 21.39 -28.46 45.73
CA ALA A 194 21.07 -28.51 47.18
C ALA A 194 21.64 -27.31 48.01
N ALA A 195 20.83 -26.39 48.58
CA ALA A 195 19.85 -26.43 49.71
C ALA A 195 20.47 -25.91 51.03
N PRO A 196 19.75 -25.69 52.18
CA PRO A 196 18.30 -25.63 52.46
C PRO A 196 17.85 -24.47 53.42
N ALA A 197 16.53 -24.26 53.57
CA ALA A 197 15.81 -24.17 54.87
C ALA A 197 14.28 -24.07 54.67
N ALA A 198 13.52 -24.75 55.56
CA ALA A 198 12.14 -25.23 55.43
C ALA A 198 11.14 -24.48 56.37
N PRO A 199 9.95 -25.03 56.75
CA PRO A 199 8.75 -25.35 55.96
C PRO A 199 7.43 -24.79 56.59
N ALA A 200 6.30 -24.89 55.86
CA ALA A 200 4.98 -25.14 56.47
C ALA A 200 4.03 -25.89 55.50
N GLN A 201 3.47 -26.99 56.02
CA GLN A 201 2.48 -27.95 55.48
C GLN A 201 1.11 -27.32 55.19
N ALA A 202 0.06 -27.96 54.64
CA ALA A 202 -0.25 -29.08 53.74
C ALA A 202 -1.78 -29.27 53.87
N ALA A 203 -2.51 -29.53 52.78
CA ALA A 203 -3.65 -30.46 52.73
C ALA A 203 -4.42 -30.37 51.40
N ALA A 204 -4.47 -31.50 50.70
CA ALA A 204 -5.58 -31.96 49.85
C ALA A 204 -6.11 -33.26 50.48
N PRO A 205 -7.36 -33.67 50.19
CA PRO A 205 -7.62 -34.75 49.20
C PRO A 205 -8.97 -34.51 48.46
N ALA A 206 -9.52 -35.25 47.48
CA ALA A 206 -9.16 -36.36 46.59
C ALA A 206 -10.25 -36.48 45.48
N GLN A 207 -10.02 -37.38 44.52
CA GLN A 207 -10.66 -37.65 43.22
C GLN A 207 -12.04 -38.37 43.21
N ALA A 208 -12.53 -38.57 41.96
CA ALA A 208 -13.30 -39.69 41.37
C ALA A 208 -14.82 -39.43 41.17
N ALA A 209 -15.53 -39.86 40.12
CA ALA A 209 -15.28 -40.52 38.83
C ALA A 209 -16.64 -40.55 38.05
N ALA A 210 -16.62 -40.78 36.73
CA ALA A 210 -17.80 -41.05 35.88
C ALA A 210 -18.44 -42.44 36.13
N PRO A 211 -19.69 -42.68 35.68
CA PRO A 211 -19.87 -43.52 34.47
C PRO A 211 -21.09 -43.19 33.57
N ALA A 212 -21.10 -43.71 32.34
CA ALA A 212 -22.24 -43.89 31.42
C ALA A 212 -22.70 -45.39 31.43
N PRO A 213 -23.79 -45.90 30.77
CA PRO A 213 -24.61 -45.36 29.66
C PRO A 213 -26.16 -45.60 29.75
N ALA A 214 -26.86 -45.35 28.63
CA ALA A 214 -28.33 -45.26 28.39
C ALA A 214 -29.16 -46.58 28.41
N PRO A 215 -30.49 -46.51 28.16
CA PRO A 215 -31.00 -46.93 26.83
C PRO A 215 -32.09 -46.04 26.19
N ALA A 216 -32.26 -46.22 24.87
CA ALA A 216 -33.28 -45.67 23.96
C ALA A 216 -34.65 -46.39 24.10
N ALA A 217 -35.79 -46.12 23.42
CA ALA A 217 -36.17 -45.36 22.23
C ALA A 217 -37.71 -45.21 22.18
N GLU A 218 -38.26 -44.24 21.44
CA GLU A 218 -39.35 -44.42 20.46
C GLU A 218 -39.48 -43.17 19.56
N ALA A 219 -39.78 -43.36 18.27
CA ALA A 219 -39.70 -42.42 17.14
C ALA A 219 -41.01 -42.48 16.31
N PRO A 220 -41.17 -41.84 15.12
CA PRO A 220 -40.78 -40.50 14.63
C PRO A 220 -41.99 -39.72 14.00
N ALA A 221 -41.82 -38.42 13.73
CA ALA A 221 -42.65 -37.70 12.74
C ALA A 221 -41.75 -36.80 11.86
N ALA A 222 -42.03 -36.83 10.56
CA ALA A 222 -41.15 -36.43 9.46
C ALA A 222 -40.86 -34.93 9.36
N ALA A 223 -39.60 -34.59 9.03
CA ALA A 223 -39.21 -33.30 8.47
C ALA A 223 -38.08 -33.47 7.44
N ALA A 224 -38.17 -32.64 6.39
CA ALA A 224 -37.40 -32.56 5.15
C ALA A 224 -35.86 -32.56 5.32
N PRO A 225 -35.08 -32.90 4.26
CA PRO A 225 -33.63 -33.08 4.38
C PRO A 225 -32.95 -31.79 4.85
N ALA A 226 -32.30 -31.87 6.01
CA ALA A 226 -31.41 -30.84 6.49
C ALA A 226 -30.25 -30.65 5.49
N ALA A 227 -30.10 -29.42 5.02
CA ALA A 227 -28.89 -28.97 4.34
C ALA A 227 -27.67 -29.29 5.22
N PRO A 228 -26.53 -29.70 4.62
CA PRO A 228 -25.35 -30.04 5.40
C PRO A 228 -24.95 -28.83 6.26
N ALA A 229 -24.72 -29.12 7.54
CA ALA A 229 -24.19 -28.19 8.51
C ALA A 229 -22.98 -27.48 7.89
N ALA A 230 -23.03 -26.14 7.87
CA ALA A 230 -21.92 -25.32 7.44
C ALA A 230 -20.67 -25.79 8.18
N GLU A 231 -19.72 -26.29 7.39
CA GLU A 231 -18.38 -26.60 7.84
C GLU A 231 -17.87 -25.43 8.68
N SER A 232 -17.24 -25.77 9.79
CA SER A 232 -16.37 -24.83 10.49
C SER A 232 -15.19 -24.58 9.55
N ALA A 233 -15.41 -23.75 8.54
CA ALA A 233 -14.38 -23.27 7.66
C ALA A 233 -13.38 -22.56 8.57
N SER A 234 -12.19 -23.13 8.66
CA SER A 234 -11.01 -22.41 9.11
C SER A 234 -11.06 -21.04 8.46
N ILE A 235 -11.20 -19.99 9.28
CA ILE A 235 -11.21 -18.61 8.78
C ILE A 235 -9.93 -18.43 7.97
N ASP A 236 -10.07 -18.10 6.70
CA ASP A 236 -8.91 -17.86 5.86
C ASP A 236 -8.15 -16.65 6.43
N PRO A 237 -6.87 -16.80 6.81
CA PRO A 237 -6.07 -15.69 7.33
C PRO A 237 -5.99 -14.51 6.35
N ALA A 238 -6.17 -14.75 5.04
CA ALA A 238 -6.27 -13.68 4.04
C ALA A 238 -7.45 -12.73 4.31
N GLY A 239 -8.55 -13.23 4.88
CA GLY A 239 -9.70 -12.42 5.25
C GLY A 239 -9.38 -11.40 6.35
N GLU A 240 -8.63 -11.82 7.36
CA GLU A 240 -8.14 -10.93 8.42
C GLU A 240 -7.16 -9.88 7.86
N GLN A 241 -6.26 -10.29 6.98
CA GLN A 241 -5.30 -9.37 6.34
C GLN A 241 -6.00 -8.31 5.50
N LEU A 242 -6.99 -8.71 4.68
CA LEU A 242 -7.76 -7.76 3.90
C LEU A 242 -8.57 -6.80 4.79
N TYR A 243 -9.18 -7.31 5.87
CA TYR A 243 -9.85 -6.47 6.86
C TYR A 243 -8.89 -5.40 7.42
N LYS A 244 -7.72 -5.81 7.92
CA LYS A 244 -6.71 -4.93 8.52
C LYS A 244 -6.11 -3.94 7.53
N THR A 245 -6.19 -4.21 6.24
CA THR A 245 -5.63 -3.33 5.20
C THR A 245 -6.64 -2.28 4.75
N VAL A 246 -7.90 -2.68 4.56
CA VAL A 246 -8.91 -1.84 3.88
C VAL A 246 -10.14 -1.60 4.75
N CYS A 247 -10.74 -2.66 5.28
CA CYS A 247 -12.05 -2.56 5.92
C CYS A 247 -12.00 -1.88 7.29
N PHE A 248 -10.88 -2.01 8.02
CA PHE A 248 -10.69 -1.48 9.37
C PHE A 248 -10.88 0.05 9.44
N ALA A 249 -10.53 0.76 8.36
CA ALA A 249 -10.59 2.22 8.28
C ALA A 249 -11.97 2.77 8.66
N CYS A 250 -13.04 2.02 8.36
CA CYS A 250 -14.40 2.37 8.75
C CYS A 250 -14.98 1.42 9.80
N HIS A 251 -14.73 0.11 9.69
CA HIS A 251 -15.38 -0.90 10.52
C HIS A 251 -14.71 -1.11 11.89
N THR A 252 -13.59 -0.45 12.21
CA THR A 252 -13.04 -0.49 13.58
C THR A 252 -13.76 0.49 14.49
N THR A 253 -13.95 1.74 14.05
CA THR A 253 -14.56 2.81 14.87
C THR A 253 -16.02 3.10 14.52
N GLY A 254 -16.53 2.49 13.45
CA GLY A 254 -17.90 2.68 12.96
C GLY A 254 -18.09 3.98 12.20
N VAL A 255 -17.09 4.41 11.43
CA VAL A 255 -17.15 5.64 10.62
C VAL A 255 -18.38 5.62 9.73
N ALA A 256 -19.09 6.75 9.66
CA ALA A 256 -20.31 6.90 8.88
C ALA A 256 -21.41 5.85 9.20
N ASN A 257 -21.49 5.42 10.46
CA ASN A 257 -22.39 4.37 10.95
C ASN A 257 -22.08 2.96 10.38
N ALA A 258 -20.83 2.68 10.03
CA ALA A 258 -20.40 1.34 9.70
C ALA A 258 -20.57 0.40 10.93
N PRO A 259 -21.05 -0.84 10.75
CA PRO A 259 -21.12 -1.81 11.84
C PRO A 259 -19.70 -2.14 12.33
N LYS A 260 -19.46 -1.90 13.62
CA LYS A 260 -18.14 -2.08 14.24
C LYS A 260 -17.80 -3.55 14.35
N LEU A 261 -16.57 -3.94 14.02
CA LEU A 261 -16.09 -5.30 14.21
C LEU A 261 -16.27 -5.72 15.67
N GLY A 262 -16.87 -6.90 15.90
CA GLY A 262 -17.13 -7.43 17.24
C GLY A 262 -18.41 -6.91 17.91
N ASP A 263 -19.12 -5.94 17.33
CA ASP A 263 -20.40 -5.47 17.87
C ASP A 263 -21.53 -6.46 17.55
N LYS A 264 -21.74 -7.43 18.43
CA LYS A 264 -22.77 -8.46 18.26
C LYS A 264 -24.16 -7.90 18.01
N GLY A 265 -24.50 -6.76 18.62
CA GLY A 265 -25.81 -6.13 18.48
C GLY A 265 -26.01 -5.53 17.08
N ALA A 266 -24.98 -4.86 16.56
CA ALA A 266 -25.00 -4.30 15.20
C ALA A 266 -24.96 -5.38 14.11
N TRP A 267 -24.26 -6.51 14.35
CA TRP A 267 -24.07 -7.57 13.38
C TRP A 267 -25.15 -8.63 13.36
N ALA A 268 -25.84 -8.91 14.47
CA ALA A 268 -26.94 -9.89 14.52
C ALA A 268 -27.99 -9.73 13.40
N PRO A 269 -28.55 -8.54 13.11
CA PRO A 269 -29.52 -8.39 12.02
C PRO A 269 -28.91 -8.53 10.62
N LEU A 270 -27.59 -8.33 10.46
CA LEU A 270 -26.87 -8.52 9.19
C LEU A 270 -26.59 -10.01 8.96
N ILE A 271 -26.15 -10.71 10.00
CA ILE A 271 -25.92 -12.15 9.98
C ILE A 271 -27.23 -12.90 9.71
N ALA A 272 -28.36 -12.43 10.24
CA ALA A 272 -29.68 -12.99 9.96
C ALA A 272 -30.13 -12.86 8.50
N GLN A 273 -29.59 -11.89 7.75
CA GLN A 273 -29.85 -11.74 6.30
C GLN A 273 -29.02 -12.73 5.45
N GLY A 274 -28.03 -13.39 6.06
CA GLY A 274 -27.20 -14.40 5.41
C GLY A 274 -25.96 -13.83 4.69
N MET A 275 -25.02 -14.72 4.37
CA MET A 275 -23.74 -14.37 3.76
C MET A 275 -23.90 -13.74 2.36
N ASP A 276 -24.86 -14.20 1.56
CA ASP A 276 -25.05 -13.67 0.20
C ASP A 276 -25.49 -12.20 0.21
N ALA A 277 -26.36 -11.80 1.14
CA ALA A 277 -26.79 -10.42 1.29
C ALA A 277 -25.64 -9.51 1.73
N MET A 278 -24.84 -9.96 2.69
CA MET A 278 -23.63 -9.24 3.13
C MET A 278 -22.59 -9.15 2.02
N MET A 279 -22.43 -10.21 1.24
CA MET A 279 -21.50 -10.25 0.12
C MET A 279 -21.94 -9.32 -1.01
N ALA A 280 -23.24 -9.27 -1.33
CA ALA A 280 -23.78 -8.32 -2.30
C ALA A 280 -23.55 -6.86 -1.88
N ILE A 281 -23.71 -6.55 -0.59
CA ILE A 281 -23.38 -5.22 -0.05
C ILE A 281 -21.87 -4.96 -0.14
N ALA A 282 -21.03 -5.94 0.19
CA ALA A 282 -19.59 -5.79 0.15
C ALA A 282 -19.07 -5.55 -1.28
N ILE A 283 -19.62 -6.23 -2.30
CA ILE A 283 -19.24 -6.03 -3.71
C ILE A 283 -19.75 -4.69 -4.23
N ASN A 284 -21.04 -4.40 -4.06
CA ASN A 284 -21.68 -3.25 -4.72
C ASN A 284 -21.59 -1.95 -3.91
N GLY A 285 -21.22 -2.03 -2.63
CA GLY A 285 -21.29 -0.92 -1.68
C GLY A 285 -22.72 -0.65 -1.20
N LYS A 286 -22.84 0.12 -0.12
CA LYS A 286 -24.13 0.59 0.40
C LYS A 286 -23.95 1.86 1.23
N GLY A 287 -24.66 2.92 0.87
CA GLY A 287 -24.55 4.21 1.56
C GLY A 287 -23.12 4.75 1.51
N ALA A 288 -22.50 4.93 2.67
CA ALA A 288 -21.11 5.38 2.78
C ALA A 288 -20.06 4.27 2.56
N MET A 289 -20.47 2.99 2.48
CA MET A 289 -19.56 1.89 2.17
C MET A 289 -19.30 1.84 0.65
N PRO A 290 -18.07 2.08 0.18
CA PRO A 290 -17.74 2.00 -1.24
C PRO A 290 -17.82 0.56 -1.78
N PRO A 291 -18.01 0.37 -3.10
CA PRO A 291 -17.93 -0.94 -3.73
C PRO A 291 -16.62 -1.64 -3.38
N ARG A 292 -16.69 -2.94 -3.10
CA ARG A 292 -15.55 -3.79 -2.71
C ARG A 292 -14.78 -3.28 -1.48
N GLY A 293 -15.42 -2.47 -0.63
CA GLY A 293 -14.77 -1.78 0.50
C GLY A 293 -13.71 -0.77 0.06
N GLY A 294 -13.66 -0.37 -1.21
CA GLY A 294 -12.60 0.47 -1.77
C GLY A 294 -11.33 -0.29 -2.15
N SER A 295 -11.37 -1.63 -2.15
CA SER A 295 -10.27 -2.49 -2.59
C SER A 295 -10.41 -2.94 -4.05
N GLN A 296 -9.32 -3.44 -4.61
CA GLN A 296 -9.33 -4.24 -5.85
C GLN A 296 -9.19 -5.75 -5.58
N ALA A 297 -9.44 -6.18 -4.33
CA ALA A 297 -9.38 -7.60 -3.95
C ALA A 297 -10.43 -8.39 -4.75
N SER A 298 -10.18 -9.67 -4.99
CA SER A 298 -11.08 -10.61 -5.67
C SER A 298 -12.33 -10.94 -4.83
N ASP A 299 -13.37 -11.51 -5.45
CA ASP A 299 -14.61 -11.87 -4.74
C ASP A 299 -14.36 -12.88 -3.62
N ALA A 300 -13.39 -13.79 -3.82
CA ALA A 300 -12.97 -14.76 -2.83
C ALA A 300 -12.31 -14.10 -1.61
N GLU A 301 -11.41 -13.14 -1.84
CA GLU A 301 -10.75 -12.42 -0.75
C GLU A 301 -11.74 -11.54 0.03
N ILE A 302 -12.69 -10.89 -0.67
CA ILE A 302 -13.74 -10.12 0.00
C ILE A 302 -14.64 -11.04 0.81
N LYS A 303 -15.00 -12.21 0.27
CA LYS A 303 -15.78 -13.21 1.01
C LYS A 303 -15.06 -13.64 2.29
N ALA A 304 -13.77 -13.95 2.21
CA ALA A 304 -12.94 -14.29 3.38
C ALA A 304 -12.93 -13.17 4.43
N ALA A 305 -12.85 -11.90 4.00
CA ALA A 305 -12.92 -10.76 4.91
C ALA A 305 -14.30 -10.61 5.57
N VAL A 306 -15.39 -10.81 4.83
CA VAL A 306 -16.75 -10.79 5.41
C VAL A 306 -16.92 -11.94 6.41
N GLU A 307 -16.40 -13.13 6.11
CA GLU A 307 -16.41 -14.27 7.04
C GLU A 307 -15.64 -13.99 8.33
N TYR A 308 -14.44 -13.38 8.22
CA TYR A 308 -13.68 -12.92 9.37
C TYR A 308 -14.48 -11.94 10.24
N MET A 309 -15.13 -10.95 9.62
CA MET A 309 -15.92 -9.95 10.36
C MET A 309 -17.15 -10.54 11.03
N VAL A 310 -17.84 -11.45 10.35
CA VAL A 310 -18.98 -12.20 10.90
C VAL A 310 -18.54 -13.09 12.05
N HIS A 311 -17.40 -13.77 11.92
CA HIS A 311 -16.85 -14.61 12.99
C HIS A 311 -16.49 -13.80 14.23
N ALA A 312 -15.86 -12.64 14.05
CA ALA A 312 -15.53 -11.74 15.15
C ALA A 312 -16.78 -11.19 15.88
N ALA A 313 -17.94 -11.17 15.21
CA ALA A 313 -19.18 -10.61 15.73
C ALA A 313 -20.22 -11.66 16.21
N LYS A 314 -19.87 -12.95 16.20
CA LYS A 314 -20.66 -14.03 16.83
C LYS A 314 -20.40 -14.08 18.33
#